data_AF-A0A1H0QYQ9-F1
#
_entry.id   AF-A0A1H0QYQ9-F1
#
_cell.length_a   1.000
_cell.length_b   1.000
_cell.length_c   1.000
_cell.angle_alpha   90.00
_cell.angle_beta   90.00
_cell.angle_gamma   90.00
#
_symmetry.space_group_name_H-M   'P 1'
#
loop_
_entity.id
_entity.type
_entity.pdbx_description
1 polymer ?
#
loop_
_entity_poly.entity_id
_entity_poly.type
_entity_poly.pdbx_seq_one_letter_code
_entity_poly.pdbx_strand_id
1 'polypeptide(L)'
;MKNCKIKHFLLAGLLAGGAVLAPMKPVQAVDAWSAAAQALGVFAAYKSSLSGLLALGNNVNAQVQSRLQDVRKNGLDPNANDVAVVDSVMNQLVSQGDYVLRTNSLPFVWAVTDSKDFNAACYPTNYISINRALVRGLNLDPDELAAVFAHEMTHGLEQHSAKNYAKAVAQAMGMSMINMDTNSMDWGKLNGLVNYSIAKNVTLPTELDADAGGFYLMTSAGFNPGGGAAAMARMGYYLTYETQNFLEYQDPNPKKQERESYSDHPETRQREDKLSQMMTDYSCGHVRVANRKDVLIDGEKLLEVEWTGDDYDNTAENAYYVAGGLAKAFHDYDNINGWNFRRDAHGRLTCLADVRVNQRLQEFLELRSAGEKLQELVQKAYAAEQGTGARKNMRAAELKRAQARYELRENILNADAKTVKKMRENADTYNDYGLGDKANFQMQRVFASRKIDDLAESQAISARAKAVSGDFAGALQEADQAVATNGKNIYTYLNRADIYHMQGDTDKALSDLQRAKEVDKKNIISYLLAGQIYDELGNAEKAKENFAEMYRLKPESWKRIPVDYLKDIAPKEYNNLMKEKAEAKAKFAKEWKKQKKEKS
;
A
#
# COMPACT_ATOMS: atom_id res chain seq x y z
N MET A 1 40.74 49.05 5.65
CA MET A 1 40.26 50.42 5.32
C MET A 1 41.07 50.94 4.14
N LYS A 2 40.41 51.55 3.13
CA LYS A 2 40.99 52.37 2.03
C LYS A 2 41.96 51.63 1.06
N ASN A 3 41.87 51.76 -0.27
CA ASN A 3 40.94 52.53 -1.12
C ASN A 3 40.68 51.80 -2.45
N CYS A 4 39.41 51.74 -2.86
CA CYS A 4 39.01 51.31 -4.21
C CYS A 4 39.26 52.46 -5.21
N LYS A 5 39.74 52.15 -6.43
CA LYS A 5 39.91 53.15 -7.50
C LYS A 5 38.69 53.15 -8.42
N ILE A 6 38.06 54.31 -8.56
CA ILE A 6 37.08 54.62 -9.60
C ILE A 6 37.84 55.25 -10.79
N LYS A 7 37.57 54.78 -12.02
CA LYS A 7 37.56 55.63 -13.21
C LYS A 7 36.49 55.14 -14.19
N HIS A 8 35.49 55.98 -14.45
CA HIS A 8 34.78 55.99 -15.73
C HIS A 8 35.67 56.68 -16.77
N PHE A 9 35.58 56.31 -18.05
CA PHE A 9 35.42 57.28 -19.14
C PHE A 9 34.85 56.61 -20.41
N LEU A 10 34.27 57.42 -21.29
CA LEU A 10 33.41 57.00 -22.40
C LEU A 10 34.13 56.48 -23.66
N LEU A 11 33.44 55.55 -24.31
CA LEU A 11 33.14 55.45 -25.75
C LEU A 11 33.89 56.37 -26.76
N ALA A 12 34.55 55.73 -27.73
CA ALA A 12 34.45 55.94 -29.18
C ALA A 12 35.29 54.84 -29.90
N GLY A 13 34.89 54.20 -31.01
CA GLY A 13 33.61 54.15 -31.72
C GLY A 13 33.79 53.55 -33.14
N LEU A 14 32.74 52.90 -33.70
CA LEU A 14 32.54 52.61 -35.16
C LEU A 14 33.53 51.59 -35.80
N LEU A 15 33.24 50.75 -36.81
CA LEU A 15 32.09 50.30 -37.65
C LEU A 15 32.54 48.92 -38.24
N ALA A 16 31.73 47.96 -38.74
CA ALA A 16 30.28 47.73 -38.79
C ALA A 16 30.02 46.21 -39.04
N GLY A 17 28.77 45.74 -38.93
CA GLY A 17 28.38 44.38 -39.33
C GLY A 17 26.97 44.00 -38.85
N GLY A 18 25.97 44.12 -39.73
CA GLY A 18 24.57 43.96 -39.35
C GLY A 18 24.11 42.50 -39.24
N ALA A 19 23.49 42.16 -38.12
CA ALA A 19 22.55 41.04 -38.02
C ALA A 19 21.26 41.54 -37.36
N VAL A 20 20.11 41.16 -37.92
CA VAL A 20 18.80 41.63 -37.46
C VAL A 20 18.44 40.97 -36.13
N LEU A 21 18.71 41.68 -35.03
CA LEU A 21 18.16 41.32 -33.72
C LEU A 21 16.71 41.79 -33.64
N ALA A 22 15.79 40.84 -33.58
CA ALA A 22 14.42 41.14 -33.16
C ALA A 22 14.46 41.74 -31.74
N PRO A 23 13.60 42.72 -31.41
CA PRO A 23 13.60 43.32 -30.09
C PRO A 23 13.21 42.26 -29.05
N MET A 24 14.18 41.83 -28.24
CA MET A 24 13.90 41.10 -27.01
C MET A 24 12.99 41.99 -26.16
N LYS A 25 11.75 41.56 -25.96
CA LYS A 25 10.85 42.20 -24.99
C LYS A 25 11.58 42.21 -23.63
N PRO A 26 11.54 43.32 -22.87
CA PRO A 26 12.11 43.31 -21.53
C PRO A 26 11.44 42.18 -20.74
N VAL A 27 12.25 41.26 -20.23
CA VAL A 27 11.78 40.25 -19.28
C VAL A 27 11.22 41.03 -18.10
N GLN A 28 9.89 40.98 -17.92
CA GLN A 28 9.24 41.61 -16.80
C GLN A 28 9.83 40.99 -15.54
N ALA A 29 10.45 41.83 -14.69
CA ALA A 29 10.85 41.41 -13.36
C ALA A 29 9.57 40.93 -12.65
N VAL A 30 9.47 39.63 -12.40
CA VAL A 30 8.35 39.06 -11.67
C VAL A 30 8.39 39.68 -10.28
N ASP A 31 7.41 40.52 -9.97
CA ASP A 31 7.31 41.16 -8.66
C ASP A 31 7.33 40.07 -7.60
N ALA A 32 8.22 40.22 -6.60
CA ALA A 32 8.36 39.27 -5.51
C ALA A 32 7.01 39.01 -4.80
N TRP A 33 6.11 40.00 -4.77
CA TRP A 33 4.74 39.81 -4.27
C TRP A 33 3.89 38.92 -5.18
N SER A 34 4.01 39.05 -6.50
CA SER A 34 3.31 38.18 -7.45
C SER A 34 3.85 36.74 -7.40
N ALA A 35 5.17 36.56 -7.26
CA ALA A 35 5.80 35.26 -7.07
C ALA A 35 5.39 34.63 -5.72
N ALA A 36 5.35 35.41 -4.63
CA ALA A 36 4.89 34.95 -3.33
C ALA A 36 3.39 34.60 -3.34
N ALA A 37 2.54 35.39 -4.00
CA ALA A 37 1.12 35.10 -4.14
C ALA A 37 0.86 33.83 -4.97
N GLN A 38 1.62 33.63 -6.06
CA GLN A 38 1.57 32.38 -6.84
C GLN A 38 2.06 31.18 -6.01
N ALA A 39 3.17 31.30 -5.28
CA ALA A 39 3.68 30.24 -4.41
C ALA A 39 2.68 29.88 -3.29
N LEU A 40 2.04 30.88 -2.67
CA LEU A 40 0.97 30.68 -1.69
C LEU A 40 -0.27 30.01 -2.32
N GLY A 41 -0.65 30.40 -3.54
CA GLY A 41 -1.74 29.78 -4.30
C GLY A 41 -1.48 28.31 -4.61
N VAL A 42 -0.27 27.98 -5.11
CA VAL A 42 0.17 26.59 -5.36
C VAL A 42 0.23 25.79 -4.05
N PHE A 43 0.72 26.38 -2.95
CA PHE A 43 0.76 25.74 -1.64
C PHE A 43 -0.64 25.46 -1.05
N ALA A 44 -1.59 26.39 -1.24
CA ALA A 44 -2.98 26.20 -0.86
C ALA A 44 -3.66 25.11 -1.72
N ALA A 45 -3.43 25.13 -3.04
CA ALA A 45 -3.91 24.10 -3.97
C ALA A 45 -3.33 22.72 -3.63
N TYR A 46 -2.05 22.63 -3.26
CA TYR A 46 -1.41 21.41 -2.76
C TYR A 46 -2.07 20.91 -1.48
N LYS A 47 -2.25 21.75 -0.45
CA LYS A 47 -2.92 21.36 0.80
C LYS A 47 -4.35 20.88 0.57
N SER A 48 -5.11 21.55 -0.30
CA SER A 48 -6.47 21.15 -0.66
C SER A 48 -6.48 19.80 -1.38
N SER A 49 -5.62 19.64 -2.40
CA SER A 49 -5.49 18.39 -3.18
C SER A 49 -5.06 17.22 -2.30
N LEU A 50 -4.09 17.42 -1.40
CA LEU A 50 -3.66 16.42 -0.43
C LEU A 50 -4.80 16.03 0.52
N SER A 51 -5.56 17.00 1.03
CA SER A 51 -6.71 16.71 1.91
C SER A 51 -7.75 15.85 1.20
N GLY A 52 -8.04 16.14 -0.08
CA GLY A 52 -8.94 15.33 -0.91
C GLY A 52 -8.40 13.92 -1.17
N LEU A 53 -7.11 13.78 -1.48
CA LEU A 53 -6.47 12.48 -1.73
C LEU A 53 -6.35 11.62 -0.47
N LEU A 54 -6.16 12.24 0.70
CA LEU A 54 -6.19 11.54 1.99
C LEU A 54 -7.62 11.12 2.39
N ALA A 55 -8.63 11.94 2.07
CA ALA A 55 -10.03 11.56 2.26
C ALA A 55 -10.45 10.40 1.33
N LEU A 56 -9.95 10.40 0.08
CA LEU A 56 -10.09 9.29 -0.88
C LEU A 56 -9.35 8.04 -0.38
N GLY A 57 -8.14 8.20 0.17
CA GLY A 57 -7.37 7.12 0.77
C GLY A 57 -8.05 6.46 1.97
N ASN A 58 -8.87 7.22 2.70
CA ASN A 58 -9.68 6.75 3.84
C ASN A 58 -11.11 6.34 3.45
N ASN A 59 -11.35 5.89 2.22
CA ASN A 59 -12.68 5.55 1.71
C ASN A 59 -12.70 4.15 1.07
N VAL A 60 -13.46 3.23 1.66
CA VAL A 60 -13.53 1.82 1.22
C VAL A 60 -14.10 1.69 -0.19
N ASN A 61 -15.10 2.49 -0.57
CA ASN A 61 -15.62 2.50 -1.95
C ASN A 61 -14.52 2.89 -2.95
N ALA A 62 -13.65 3.84 -2.59
CA ALA A 62 -12.52 4.23 -3.43
C ALA A 62 -11.47 3.11 -3.55
N GLN A 63 -11.18 2.40 -2.46
CA GLN A 63 -10.27 1.24 -2.46
C GLN A 63 -10.81 0.11 -3.34
N VAL A 64 -12.08 -0.26 -3.19
CA VAL A 64 -12.73 -1.28 -4.03
C VAL A 64 -12.79 -0.86 -5.49
N GLN A 65 -13.10 0.41 -5.81
CA GLN A 65 -13.08 0.89 -7.19
C GLN A 65 -11.66 0.93 -7.79
N SER A 66 -10.62 1.22 -6.99
CA SER A 66 -9.22 1.15 -7.45
C SER A 66 -8.90 -0.28 -7.92
N ARG A 67 -9.18 -1.29 -7.08
CA ARG A 67 -9.00 -2.70 -7.43
C ARG A 67 -9.83 -3.12 -8.65
N LEU A 68 -11.10 -2.73 -8.72
CA LEU A 68 -11.97 -3.06 -9.86
C LEU A 68 -11.52 -2.38 -11.16
N GLN A 69 -10.95 -1.18 -11.12
CA GLN A 69 -10.41 -0.50 -12.31
C GLN A 69 -9.15 -1.21 -12.81
N ASP A 70 -8.23 -1.52 -11.91
CA ASP A 70 -7.00 -2.24 -12.22
C ASP A 70 -7.27 -3.65 -12.80
N VAL A 71 -8.09 -4.45 -12.11
CA VAL A 71 -8.50 -5.79 -12.58
C VAL A 71 -9.24 -5.73 -13.92
N ARG A 72 -10.07 -4.70 -14.18
CA ARG A 72 -10.73 -4.52 -15.50
C ARG A 72 -9.75 -4.14 -16.61
N LYS A 73 -8.63 -3.48 -16.27
CA LYS A 73 -7.61 -3.06 -17.24
C LYS A 73 -6.64 -4.21 -17.55
N ASN A 74 -6.12 -4.85 -16.51
CA ASN A 74 -4.97 -5.74 -16.56
C ASN A 74 -5.34 -7.22 -16.43
N GLY A 75 -6.58 -7.56 -16.05
CA GLY A 75 -6.98 -8.93 -15.70
C GLY A 75 -6.44 -9.38 -14.33
N LEU A 76 -6.92 -10.51 -13.83
CA LEU A 76 -6.28 -11.25 -12.73
C LEU A 76 -5.35 -12.31 -13.32
N ASP A 77 -4.23 -12.58 -12.66
CA ASP A 77 -3.35 -13.68 -13.06
C ASP A 77 -4.09 -15.03 -12.94
N PRO A 78 -4.19 -15.83 -14.03
CA PRO A 78 -4.80 -17.15 -13.98
C PRO A 78 -3.96 -18.21 -13.25
N ASN A 79 -2.68 -17.94 -12.93
CA ASN A 79 -1.84 -18.91 -12.23
C ASN A 79 -2.05 -18.87 -10.71
N ALA A 80 -2.73 -19.89 -10.18
CA ALA A 80 -2.99 -20.03 -8.75
C ALA A 80 -1.72 -20.10 -7.89
N ASN A 81 -0.59 -20.57 -8.41
CA ASN A 81 0.67 -20.62 -7.65
C ASN A 81 1.27 -19.22 -7.45
N ASP A 82 1.26 -18.39 -8.50
CA ASP A 82 1.77 -17.02 -8.45
C ASP A 82 0.94 -16.19 -7.45
N VAL A 83 -0.39 -16.37 -7.46
CA VAL A 83 -1.32 -15.78 -6.48
C VAL A 83 -1.03 -16.29 -5.06
N ALA A 84 -0.88 -17.61 -4.86
CA ALA A 84 -0.69 -18.19 -3.53
C ALA A 84 0.63 -17.76 -2.87
N VAL A 85 1.72 -17.61 -3.63
CA VAL A 85 2.99 -17.09 -3.10
C VAL A 85 2.83 -15.63 -2.69
N VAL A 86 2.22 -14.79 -3.54
CA VAL A 86 1.96 -13.37 -3.20
C VAL A 86 1.08 -13.23 -1.98
N ASP A 87 -0.02 -13.99 -1.90
CA ASP A 87 -0.92 -13.98 -0.75
C ASP A 87 -0.20 -14.43 0.53
N SER A 88 0.67 -15.45 0.47
CA SER A 88 1.48 -15.89 1.62
C SER A 88 2.40 -14.77 2.13
N VAL A 89 3.15 -14.12 1.22
CA VAL A 89 4.06 -13.02 1.56
C VAL A 89 3.30 -11.82 2.11
N MET A 90 2.24 -11.37 1.43
CA MET A 90 1.41 -10.25 1.86
C MET A 90 0.76 -10.50 3.22
N ASN A 91 0.21 -11.71 3.44
CA ASN A 91 -0.40 -12.08 4.72
C ASN A 91 0.64 -12.07 5.86
N GLN A 92 1.86 -12.56 5.63
CA GLN A 92 2.94 -12.50 6.63
C GLN A 92 3.34 -11.04 6.95
N LEU A 93 3.50 -10.19 5.92
CA LEU A 93 3.80 -8.76 6.11
C LEU A 93 2.72 -8.03 6.93
N VAL A 94 1.42 -8.22 6.62
CA VAL A 94 0.33 -7.52 7.32
C VAL A 94 0.00 -8.09 8.70
N SER A 95 0.40 -9.33 9.01
CA SER A 95 0.12 -9.98 10.30
C SER A 95 1.29 -9.96 11.28
N GLN A 96 2.54 -9.95 10.79
CA GLN A 96 3.75 -10.05 11.64
C GLN A 96 4.65 -8.80 11.58
N GLY A 97 4.49 -7.94 10.58
CA GLY A 97 5.31 -6.73 10.45
C GLY A 97 5.02 -5.66 11.51
N ASP A 98 6.06 -5.04 12.07
CA ASP A 98 5.91 -3.97 13.07
C ASP A 98 5.66 -2.60 12.41
N TYR A 99 4.44 -2.40 11.93
CA TYR A 99 3.95 -1.13 11.37
C TYR A 99 2.76 -0.54 12.14
N VAL A 100 2.34 0.65 11.70
CA VAL A 100 1.21 1.39 12.28
C VAL A 100 0.44 2.13 11.18
N LEU A 101 -0.84 1.80 10.99
CA LEU A 101 -1.70 2.55 10.05
C LEU A 101 -2.17 3.86 10.66
N ARG A 102 -1.88 4.97 9.99
CA ARG A 102 -2.39 6.31 10.32
C ARG A 102 -3.91 6.32 10.43
N THR A 103 -4.46 7.24 11.22
CA THR A 103 -5.91 7.33 11.49
C THR A 103 -6.78 7.46 10.24
N ASN A 104 -6.23 8.04 9.18
CA ASN A 104 -6.83 8.22 7.86
C ASN A 104 -6.34 7.20 6.81
N SER A 105 -5.86 6.04 7.23
CA SER A 105 -5.44 4.95 6.34
C SER A 105 -6.29 3.69 6.55
N LEU A 106 -6.63 3.04 5.45
CA LEU A 106 -7.31 1.74 5.40
C LEU A 106 -6.31 0.57 5.56
N PRO A 107 -6.76 -0.63 5.98
CA PRO A 107 -5.96 -1.84 5.83
C PRO A 107 -5.62 -2.09 4.35
N PHE A 108 -4.46 -2.71 4.12
CA PHE A 108 -4.02 -3.07 2.78
C PHE A 108 -4.92 -4.14 2.16
N VAL A 109 -5.17 -4.01 0.86
CA VAL A 109 -5.77 -5.02 -0.01
C VAL A 109 -4.96 -5.09 -1.29
N TRP A 110 -4.89 -6.25 -1.93
CA TRP A 110 -4.03 -6.44 -3.10
C TRP A 110 -4.71 -7.32 -4.17
N ALA A 111 -4.06 -7.42 -5.34
CA ALA A 111 -4.37 -8.42 -6.36
C ALA A 111 -3.13 -8.66 -7.25
N VAL A 112 -2.97 -9.89 -7.73
CA VAL A 112 -2.01 -10.21 -8.80
C VAL A 112 -2.69 -10.05 -10.15
N THR A 113 -2.13 -9.24 -11.03
CA THR A 113 -2.67 -8.94 -12.36
C THR A 113 -2.01 -9.78 -13.45
N ASP A 114 -2.71 -10.04 -14.55
CA ASP A 114 -2.17 -10.75 -15.73
C ASP A 114 -1.11 -9.91 -16.50
N SER A 115 -0.81 -8.69 -16.04
CA SER A 115 0.09 -7.76 -16.73
C SER A 115 1.49 -8.34 -16.95
N LYS A 116 2.06 -7.95 -18.10
CA LYS A 116 3.41 -8.29 -18.55
C LYS A 116 4.45 -7.23 -18.17
N ASP A 117 4.01 -6.10 -17.61
CA ASP A 117 4.90 -5.02 -17.18
C ASP A 117 5.53 -5.39 -15.83
N PHE A 118 6.85 -5.30 -15.71
CA PHE A 118 7.58 -5.59 -14.47
C PHE A 118 7.36 -4.47 -13.44
N ASN A 119 6.27 -4.54 -12.66
CA ASN A 119 5.87 -3.46 -11.76
C ASN A 119 5.02 -3.96 -10.57
N ALA A 120 5.06 -3.20 -9.47
CA ALA A 120 4.10 -3.21 -8.38
C ALA A 120 3.86 -1.78 -7.90
N ALA A 121 2.63 -1.46 -7.45
CA ALA A 121 2.27 -0.09 -7.09
C ALA A 121 1.21 -0.02 -5.98
N CYS A 122 1.51 0.72 -4.90
CA CYS A 122 0.57 1.12 -3.87
C CYS A 122 -0.19 2.40 -4.26
N TYR A 123 -1.49 2.25 -4.47
CA TYR A 123 -2.41 3.35 -4.72
C TYR A 123 -2.63 4.17 -3.42
N PRO A 124 -3.07 5.45 -3.51
CA PRO A 124 -3.43 6.26 -2.33
C PRO A 124 -4.50 5.64 -1.42
N THR A 125 -5.22 4.62 -1.91
CA THR A 125 -6.25 3.84 -1.21
C THR A 125 -5.73 2.64 -0.42
N ASN A 126 -4.40 2.44 -0.33
CA ASN A 126 -3.77 1.22 0.19
C ASN A 126 -4.21 -0.05 -0.58
N TYR A 127 -4.62 0.10 -1.83
CA TYR A 127 -4.67 -1.01 -2.79
C TYR A 127 -3.28 -1.19 -3.41
N ILE A 128 -2.72 -2.39 -3.32
CA ILE A 128 -1.44 -2.74 -3.95
C ILE A 128 -1.70 -3.60 -5.18
N SER A 129 -1.39 -3.06 -6.35
CA SER A 129 -1.39 -3.79 -7.62
C SER A 129 -0.04 -4.48 -7.80
N ILE A 130 -0.05 -5.78 -8.12
CA ILE A 130 1.15 -6.60 -8.27
C ILE A 130 1.08 -7.27 -9.64
N ASN A 131 2.01 -6.99 -10.55
CA ASN A 131 1.97 -7.61 -11.87
C ASN A 131 2.66 -8.97 -11.85
N ARG A 132 2.07 -9.97 -12.52
CA ARG A 132 2.66 -11.30 -12.69
C ARG A 132 4.11 -11.26 -13.19
N ALA A 133 4.44 -10.36 -14.12
CA ALA A 133 5.81 -10.24 -14.63
C ALA A 133 6.83 -9.89 -13.54
N LEU A 134 6.44 -9.08 -12.53
CA LEU A 134 7.28 -8.84 -11.36
C LEU A 134 7.42 -10.10 -10.50
N VAL A 135 6.30 -10.79 -10.22
CA VAL A 135 6.29 -12.02 -9.41
C VAL A 135 7.20 -13.10 -10.01
N ARG A 136 7.16 -13.28 -11.33
CA ARG A 136 7.98 -14.26 -12.06
C ARG A 136 9.41 -13.81 -12.31
N GLY A 137 9.65 -12.53 -12.60
CA GLY A 137 11.01 -11.99 -12.74
C GLY A 137 11.77 -11.95 -11.39
N LEU A 138 11.05 -11.97 -10.27
CA LEU A 138 11.58 -12.24 -8.92
C LEU A 138 11.64 -13.74 -8.57
N ASN A 139 11.45 -14.63 -9.55
CA ASN A 139 11.47 -16.10 -9.42
C ASN A 139 10.60 -16.65 -8.27
N LEU A 140 9.51 -15.96 -7.95
CA LEU A 140 8.62 -16.25 -6.83
C LEU A 140 9.34 -16.31 -5.46
N ASP A 141 10.52 -15.69 -5.30
CA ASP A 141 11.27 -15.75 -4.05
C ASP A 141 10.56 -14.97 -2.93
N PRO A 142 10.21 -15.61 -1.79
CA PRO A 142 9.45 -14.95 -0.74
C PRO A 142 10.17 -13.77 -0.07
N ASP A 143 11.50 -13.75 0.00
CA ASP A 143 12.26 -12.65 0.61
C ASP A 143 12.37 -11.45 -0.33
N GLU A 144 12.54 -11.68 -1.64
CA GLU A 144 12.59 -10.60 -2.64
C GLU A 144 11.22 -9.96 -2.85
N LEU A 145 10.18 -10.80 -2.94
CA LEU A 145 8.79 -10.34 -2.98
C LEU A 145 8.44 -9.57 -1.70
N ALA A 146 8.87 -10.05 -0.52
CA ALA A 146 8.64 -9.33 0.73
C ALA A 146 9.31 -7.96 0.74
N ALA A 147 10.52 -7.82 0.18
CA ALA A 147 11.20 -6.54 0.09
C ALA A 147 10.42 -5.54 -0.78
N VAL A 148 9.99 -5.95 -1.98
CA VAL A 148 9.23 -5.09 -2.90
C VAL A 148 7.85 -4.76 -2.32
N PHE A 149 7.15 -5.72 -1.72
CA PHE A 149 5.83 -5.48 -1.16
C PHE A 149 5.90 -4.63 0.12
N ALA A 150 6.93 -4.78 0.94
CA ALA A 150 7.15 -3.93 2.10
C ALA A 150 7.55 -2.48 1.70
N HIS A 151 8.28 -2.31 0.59
CA HIS A 151 8.54 -1.00 -0.02
C HIS A 151 7.22 -0.34 -0.48
N GLU A 152 6.37 -1.05 -1.21
CA GLU A 152 5.05 -0.55 -1.63
C GLU A 152 4.11 -0.27 -0.44
N MET A 153 4.10 -1.13 0.59
CA MET A 153 3.40 -0.86 1.84
C MET A 153 3.91 0.43 2.50
N THR A 154 5.22 0.70 2.45
CA THR A 154 5.79 1.94 3.00
C THR A 154 5.29 3.18 2.26
N HIS A 155 5.12 3.14 0.92
CA HIS A 155 4.47 4.22 0.17
C HIS A 155 3.03 4.49 0.64
N GLY A 156 2.28 3.45 1.03
CA GLY A 156 0.95 3.59 1.64
C GLY A 156 0.98 4.12 3.08
N LEU A 157 1.87 3.58 3.92
CA LEU A 157 2.06 3.98 5.33
C LEU A 157 2.45 5.46 5.46
N GLU A 158 3.39 5.90 4.64
CA GLU A 158 3.85 7.29 4.58
C GLU A 158 3.06 8.15 3.60
N GLN A 159 2.01 7.61 2.98
CA GLN A 159 1.08 8.34 2.11
C GLN A 159 1.82 9.05 0.95
N HIS A 160 2.91 8.45 0.46
CA HIS A 160 3.76 8.98 -0.61
C HIS A 160 3.00 9.19 -1.89
N SER A 161 2.17 8.21 -2.28
CA SER A 161 1.27 8.33 -3.44
C SER A 161 0.36 9.55 -3.27
N ALA A 162 -0.36 9.70 -2.15
CA ALA A 162 -1.21 10.87 -1.90
C ALA A 162 -0.46 12.21 -1.94
N LYS A 163 0.76 12.28 -1.35
CA LYS A 163 1.64 13.46 -1.39
C LYS A 163 2.07 13.80 -2.83
N ASN A 164 2.49 12.82 -3.62
CA ASN A 164 3.00 13.07 -4.97
C ASN A 164 1.89 13.42 -5.97
N TYR A 165 0.74 12.74 -5.88
CA TYR A 165 -0.47 13.14 -6.62
C TYR A 165 -0.93 14.56 -6.28
N ALA A 166 -0.88 14.96 -5.00
CA ALA A 166 -1.25 16.31 -4.60
C ALA A 166 -0.33 17.38 -5.20
N LYS A 167 0.99 17.10 -5.29
CA LYS A 167 1.95 17.98 -6.00
C LYS A 167 1.59 18.08 -7.48
N ALA A 168 1.37 16.94 -8.14
CA ALA A 168 1.08 16.85 -9.56
C ALA A 168 -0.18 17.63 -9.94
N VAL A 169 -1.29 17.46 -9.21
CA VAL A 169 -2.54 18.20 -9.49
C VAL A 169 -2.37 19.70 -9.23
N ALA A 170 -1.71 20.08 -8.13
CA ALA A 170 -1.46 21.50 -7.82
C ALA A 170 -0.57 22.20 -8.87
N GLN A 171 0.35 21.46 -9.50
CA GLN A 171 1.18 21.95 -10.61
C GLN A 171 0.45 21.97 -11.95
N ALA A 172 -0.35 20.94 -12.26
CA ALA A 172 -0.90 20.73 -13.60
C ALA A 172 -2.25 21.41 -13.87
N MET A 173 -3.10 21.59 -12.85
CA MET A 173 -4.51 21.99 -13.07
C MET A 173 -4.94 23.30 -12.43
N GLY A 174 -4.16 23.84 -11.49
CA GLY A 174 -4.65 24.90 -10.60
C GLY A 174 -5.87 24.44 -9.78
N MET A 175 -6.76 25.37 -9.45
CA MET A 175 -7.84 25.21 -8.44
C MET A 175 -8.98 24.20 -8.77
N SER A 176 -8.86 23.36 -9.80
CA SER A 176 -9.99 22.58 -10.36
C SER A 176 -10.63 21.56 -9.41
N MET A 177 -9.94 21.09 -8.35
CA MET A 177 -10.46 20.09 -7.40
C MET A 177 -11.13 20.68 -6.14
N ILE A 178 -11.16 22.01 -5.96
CA ILE A 178 -11.52 22.65 -4.67
C ILE A 178 -12.97 22.37 -4.21
N ASN A 179 -13.88 22.01 -5.12
CA ASN A 179 -15.30 21.77 -4.83
C ASN A 179 -15.79 20.34 -5.15
N MET A 180 -14.90 19.34 -5.14
CA MET A 180 -15.29 17.95 -5.43
C MET A 180 -15.98 17.28 -4.24
N ASP A 181 -17.27 16.97 -4.38
CA ASP A 181 -18.00 16.07 -3.49
C ASP A 181 -17.50 14.63 -3.66
N THR A 182 -16.93 14.06 -2.60
CA THR A 182 -16.36 12.71 -2.61
C THR A 182 -17.40 11.61 -2.80
N ASN A 183 -18.70 11.90 -2.59
CA ASN A 183 -19.78 10.92 -2.68
C ASN A 183 -20.41 10.83 -4.08
N SER A 184 -20.19 11.82 -4.96
CA SER A 184 -20.69 11.85 -6.34
C SER A 184 -19.57 11.75 -7.40
N MET A 185 -18.42 11.20 -6.99
CA MET A 185 -17.20 11.08 -7.78
C MET A 185 -17.42 10.46 -9.18
N ASP A 186 -17.24 11.28 -10.22
CA ASP A 186 -17.14 10.81 -11.60
C ASP A 186 -15.76 10.19 -11.84
N TRP A 187 -15.67 8.87 -11.59
CA TRP A 187 -14.47 8.08 -11.80
C TRP A 187 -13.93 8.15 -13.24
N GLY A 188 -14.76 8.50 -14.23
CA GLY A 188 -14.33 8.73 -15.61
C GLY A 188 -13.41 9.94 -15.76
N LYS A 189 -13.56 10.96 -14.91
CA LYS A 189 -12.63 12.11 -14.82
C LYS A 189 -11.36 11.75 -14.06
N LEU A 190 -11.44 10.79 -13.12
CA LEU A 190 -10.28 10.26 -12.41
C LEU A 190 -9.44 9.27 -13.23
N ASN A 191 -9.88 8.79 -14.40
CA ASN A 191 -9.04 7.96 -15.28
C ASN A 191 -7.72 8.64 -15.69
N GLY A 192 -7.66 9.98 -15.70
CA GLY A 192 -6.41 10.72 -15.85
C GLY A 192 -5.43 10.50 -14.68
N LEU A 193 -5.95 10.35 -13.45
CA LEU A 193 -5.17 9.97 -12.27
C LEU A 193 -4.77 8.48 -12.29
N VAL A 194 -5.57 7.59 -12.89
CA VAL A 194 -5.22 6.16 -13.02
C VAL A 194 -4.04 5.97 -13.99
N ASN A 195 -3.97 6.73 -15.08
CA ASN A 195 -2.76 6.70 -15.92
C ASN A 195 -1.55 7.36 -15.23
N TYR A 196 -1.77 8.23 -14.24
CA TYR A 196 -0.70 8.80 -13.43
C TYR A 196 -0.15 7.83 -12.36
N SER A 197 -0.85 6.74 -11.98
CA SER A 197 -0.29 5.74 -11.05
C SER A 197 0.82 4.90 -11.68
N ILE A 198 0.86 4.89 -13.01
CA ILE A 198 1.76 4.12 -13.88
C ILE A 198 2.89 5.01 -14.41
N ALA A 199 2.88 6.29 -14.05
CA ALA A 199 3.98 7.21 -14.27
C ALA A 199 4.40 7.74 -12.90
N LYS A 200 5.07 6.89 -12.11
CA LYS A 200 5.51 7.21 -10.73
C LYS A 200 6.56 8.33 -10.79
N ASN A 201 6.13 9.60 -10.81
CA ASN A 201 7.00 10.75 -10.55
C ASN A 201 7.37 10.81 -9.04
N VAL A 202 8.03 9.76 -8.57
CA VAL A 202 8.53 9.63 -7.20
C VAL A 202 9.98 10.12 -7.18
N THR A 203 10.32 10.96 -6.20
CA THR A 203 11.69 11.48 -6.09
C THR A 203 12.58 10.46 -5.39
N LEU A 204 13.85 10.36 -5.78
CA LEU A 204 14.83 9.45 -5.15
C LEU A 204 14.82 9.48 -3.60
N PRO A 205 14.74 10.62 -2.89
CA PRO A 205 14.60 10.63 -1.43
C PRO A 205 13.38 9.89 -0.87
N THR A 206 12.29 9.77 -1.65
CA THR A 206 11.07 9.02 -1.31
C THR A 206 11.22 7.53 -1.56
N GLU A 207 11.89 7.14 -2.66
CA GLU A 207 12.29 5.75 -2.91
C GLU A 207 13.23 5.24 -1.81
N LEU A 208 14.20 6.06 -1.43
CA LEU A 208 15.16 5.77 -0.37
C LEU A 208 14.50 5.67 1.03
N ASP A 209 13.37 6.33 1.26
CA ASP A 209 12.57 6.18 2.48
C ASP A 209 11.69 4.92 2.43
N ALA A 210 11.10 4.62 1.27
CA ALA A 210 10.34 3.40 1.03
C ALA A 210 11.21 2.13 1.14
N ASP A 211 12.45 2.15 0.63
CA ASP A 211 13.45 1.11 0.85
C ASP A 211 13.78 0.91 2.34
N ALA A 212 13.90 2.02 3.08
CA ALA A 212 14.24 1.96 4.48
C ALA A 212 13.09 1.41 5.34
N GLY A 213 11.86 1.88 5.12
CA GLY A 213 10.67 1.32 5.77
C GLY A 213 10.43 -0.13 5.37
N GLY A 214 10.60 -0.46 4.08
CA GLY A 214 10.47 -1.80 3.54
C GLY A 214 11.42 -2.80 4.20
N PHE A 215 12.70 -2.43 4.35
CA PHE A 215 13.70 -3.24 5.05
C PHE A 215 13.29 -3.55 6.51
N TYR A 216 12.88 -2.55 7.30
CA TYR A 216 12.49 -2.79 8.70
C TYR A 216 11.14 -3.53 8.82
N LEU A 217 10.22 -3.32 7.87
CA LEU A 217 8.94 -4.00 7.82
C LEU A 217 9.10 -5.50 7.46
N MET A 218 9.87 -5.83 6.42
CA MET A 218 10.10 -7.23 6.05
C MET A 218 10.88 -7.99 7.13
N THR A 219 11.89 -7.36 7.75
CA THR A 219 12.73 -8.02 8.78
C THR A 219 11.97 -8.24 10.09
N SER A 220 11.11 -7.29 10.50
CA SER A 220 10.22 -7.48 11.65
C SER A 220 9.13 -8.54 11.38
N ALA A 221 8.66 -8.65 10.13
CA ALA A 221 7.79 -9.74 9.69
C ALA A 221 8.49 -11.10 9.52
N GLY A 222 9.80 -11.20 9.81
CA GLY A 222 10.55 -12.45 9.80
C GLY A 222 11.11 -12.90 8.44
N PHE A 223 11.19 -11.99 7.46
CA PHE A 223 11.91 -12.23 6.20
C PHE A 223 13.43 -11.97 6.36
N ASN A 224 14.22 -12.49 5.42
CA ASN A 224 15.68 -12.39 5.43
C ASN A 224 16.12 -10.94 5.18
N PRO A 225 16.94 -10.31 6.05
CA PRO A 225 17.47 -8.96 5.84
C PRO A 225 18.22 -8.74 4.51
N GLY A 226 18.74 -9.80 3.89
CA GLY A 226 19.38 -9.73 2.58
C GLY A 226 18.41 -9.59 1.40
N GLY A 227 17.13 -9.92 1.58
CA GLY A 227 16.15 -10.02 0.48
C GLY A 227 15.97 -8.75 -0.33
N GLY A 228 16.10 -7.56 0.28
CA GLY A 228 16.06 -6.29 -0.46
C GLY A 228 17.25 -6.07 -1.39
N ALA A 229 18.46 -6.44 -0.97
CA ALA A 229 19.64 -6.35 -1.82
C ALA A 229 19.64 -7.46 -2.90
N ALA A 230 19.15 -8.66 -2.57
CA ALA A 230 18.91 -9.73 -3.54
C ALA A 230 17.88 -9.32 -4.62
N ALA A 231 16.73 -8.75 -4.22
CA ALA A 231 15.73 -8.23 -5.15
C ALA A 231 16.31 -7.19 -6.12
N MET A 232 17.09 -6.21 -5.62
CA MET A 232 17.75 -5.23 -6.49
C MET A 232 18.78 -5.89 -7.42
N ALA A 233 19.55 -6.88 -6.95
CA ALA A 233 20.50 -7.62 -7.76
C ALA A 233 19.79 -8.36 -8.93
N ARG A 234 18.69 -9.05 -8.64
CA ARG A 234 17.90 -9.78 -9.64
C ARG A 234 17.14 -8.86 -10.58
N MET A 235 16.53 -7.79 -10.08
CA MET A 235 15.92 -6.73 -10.90
C MET A 235 16.93 -6.14 -11.89
N GLY A 236 18.17 -5.91 -11.45
CA GLY A 236 19.27 -5.45 -12.30
C GLY A 236 19.56 -6.43 -13.44
N TYR A 237 19.56 -7.75 -13.16
CA TYR A 237 19.70 -8.77 -14.20
C TYR A 237 18.50 -8.77 -15.16
N TYR A 238 17.28 -8.89 -14.64
CA TYR A 238 16.06 -9.04 -15.43
C TYR A 238 15.81 -7.85 -16.37
N LEU A 239 15.96 -6.62 -15.88
CA LEU A 239 15.77 -5.41 -16.69
C LEU A 239 16.88 -5.21 -17.75
N THR A 240 18.09 -5.73 -17.51
CA THR A 240 19.21 -5.61 -18.45
C THR A 240 19.14 -6.68 -19.55
N TYR A 241 18.82 -7.93 -19.20
CA TYR A 241 19.01 -9.09 -20.08
C TYR A 241 17.70 -9.71 -20.59
N GLU A 242 16.62 -9.71 -19.81
CA GLU A 242 15.35 -10.35 -20.21
C GLU A 242 14.41 -9.39 -20.94
N THR A 243 14.13 -8.21 -20.38
CA THR A 243 13.16 -7.28 -20.98
C THR A 243 13.71 -6.47 -22.15
N GLN A 244 15.04 -6.30 -22.21
CA GLN A 244 15.75 -5.43 -23.16
C GLN A 244 15.18 -4.00 -23.23
N ASN A 245 14.54 -3.53 -22.14
CA ASN A 245 13.83 -2.25 -22.13
C ASN A 245 14.83 -1.08 -22.01
N PHE A 246 15.27 -0.55 -23.16
CA PHE A 246 16.29 0.50 -23.27
C PHE A 246 15.91 1.86 -22.64
N LEU A 247 14.69 2.02 -22.11
CA LEU A 247 14.28 3.17 -21.28
C LEU A 247 14.55 2.97 -19.78
N GLU A 248 14.70 1.71 -19.33
CA GLU A 248 15.03 1.32 -17.95
C GLU A 248 16.49 0.82 -17.82
N TYR A 249 17.16 0.64 -18.96
CA TYR A 249 18.53 0.15 -19.09
C TYR A 249 19.58 1.04 -18.41
N GLN A 250 20.41 0.45 -17.57
CA GLN A 250 21.59 1.10 -16.99
C GLN A 250 22.85 0.76 -17.81
N ASP A 251 23.53 1.77 -18.37
CA ASP A 251 24.86 1.57 -18.98
C ASP A 251 25.85 1.21 -17.85
N PRO A 252 26.57 0.07 -17.92
CA PRO A 252 27.49 -0.38 -16.87
C PRO A 252 28.74 0.51 -16.73
N ASN A 253 28.92 1.54 -17.57
CA ASN A 253 29.98 2.53 -17.43
C ASN A 253 29.55 3.70 -16.52
N PRO A 254 30.17 3.89 -15.33
CA PRO A 254 29.80 4.94 -14.39
C PRO A 254 29.89 6.37 -14.95
N LYS A 255 30.70 6.58 -16.00
CA LYS A 255 30.92 7.91 -16.60
C LYS A 255 29.81 8.35 -17.58
N LYS A 256 28.74 7.58 -17.72
CA LYS A 256 27.62 7.88 -18.64
C LYS A 256 26.26 8.07 -17.95
N GLN A 257 26.21 8.01 -16.62
CA GLN A 257 24.97 8.08 -15.83
C GLN A 257 24.39 9.51 -15.70
N GLU A 258 24.71 10.44 -16.60
CA GLU A 258 24.29 11.86 -16.54
C GLU A 258 22.85 12.13 -17.02
N ARG A 259 21.88 11.28 -16.69
CA ARG A 259 20.46 11.51 -17.01
C ARG A 259 19.57 11.30 -15.81
N GLU A 260 18.81 12.33 -15.45
CA GLU A 260 17.61 12.21 -14.61
C GLU A 260 16.62 11.29 -15.34
N SER A 261 16.59 10.02 -14.97
CA SER A 261 15.74 9.03 -15.61
C SER A 261 14.36 9.05 -14.97
N TYR A 262 13.34 9.43 -15.76
CA TYR A 262 11.92 9.31 -15.41
C TYR A 262 11.44 7.86 -15.59
N SER A 263 12.14 6.94 -14.94
CA SER A 263 11.72 5.54 -14.74
C SER A 263 11.03 5.43 -13.39
N ASP A 264 10.11 4.47 -13.23
CA ASP A 264 9.47 4.19 -11.95
C ASP A 264 10.49 3.87 -10.84
N HIS A 265 11.68 3.33 -11.19
CA HIS A 265 12.76 2.97 -10.24
C HIS A 265 14.18 3.12 -10.86
N PRO A 266 14.77 4.34 -10.94
CA PRO A 266 15.88 4.61 -11.85
C PRO A 266 17.31 4.19 -11.41
N GLU A 267 17.55 3.85 -10.13
CA GLU A 267 18.92 3.70 -9.58
C GLU A 267 19.18 2.35 -8.86
N THR A 268 18.79 1.23 -9.48
CA THR A 268 18.91 -0.14 -8.93
C THR A 268 20.24 -0.44 -8.21
N ARG A 269 21.40 -0.11 -8.79
CA ARG A 269 22.70 -0.35 -8.16
C ARG A 269 22.94 0.46 -6.88
N GLN A 270 22.55 1.73 -6.84
CA GLN A 270 22.70 2.56 -5.64
C GLN A 270 21.78 2.07 -4.51
N ARG A 271 20.58 1.57 -4.88
CA ARG A 271 19.63 0.95 -3.95
C ARG A 271 20.13 -0.39 -3.43
N GLU A 272 20.73 -1.24 -4.27
CA GLU A 272 21.43 -2.49 -3.89
C GLU A 272 22.52 -2.21 -2.84
N ASP A 273 23.42 -1.25 -3.13
CA ASP A 273 24.50 -0.88 -2.23
C ASP A 273 23.98 -0.30 -0.90
N LYS A 274 22.91 0.50 -0.93
CA LYS A 274 22.27 1.01 0.30
C LYS A 274 21.58 -0.09 1.11
N LEU A 275 20.82 -0.99 0.50
CA LEU A 275 20.15 -2.09 1.21
C LEU A 275 21.19 -3.06 1.80
N SER A 276 22.31 -3.28 1.11
CA SER A 276 23.47 -3.97 1.66
C SER A 276 24.08 -3.25 2.88
N GLN A 277 24.15 -1.91 2.85
CA GLN A 277 24.60 -1.14 4.02
C GLN A 277 23.59 -1.22 5.18
N MET A 278 22.28 -1.19 4.90
CA MET A 278 21.25 -1.36 5.94
C MET A 278 21.32 -2.74 6.61
N MET A 279 21.55 -3.81 5.84
CA MET A 279 21.84 -5.14 6.37
C MET A 279 23.13 -5.16 7.22
N THR A 280 24.16 -4.43 6.78
CA THR A 280 25.40 -4.26 7.56
C THR A 280 25.11 -3.58 8.90
N ASP A 281 24.41 -2.44 8.91
CA ASP A 281 24.05 -1.69 10.12
C ASP A 281 23.16 -2.52 11.08
N TYR A 282 22.23 -3.30 10.52
CA TYR A 282 21.36 -4.23 11.27
C TYR A 282 22.18 -5.29 12.02
N SER A 283 23.26 -5.79 11.42
CA SER A 283 24.21 -6.75 12.02
C SER A 283 25.15 -6.18 13.08
N CYS A 284 24.86 -5.01 13.65
CA CYS A 284 25.81 -4.21 14.44
C CYS A 284 27.07 -3.79 13.65
N GLY A 285 27.00 -3.74 12.31
CA GLY A 285 28.13 -3.38 11.45
C GLY A 285 29.08 -4.54 11.12
N HIS A 286 28.85 -5.74 11.65
CA HIS A 286 29.77 -6.87 11.50
C HIS A 286 29.77 -7.49 10.10
N VAL A 287 28.58 -7.71 9.51
CA VAL A 287 28.41 -8.53 8.30
C VAL A 287 28.36 -7.67 7.06
N ARG A 288 29.19 -7.98 6.06
CA ARG A 288 29.25 -7.26 4.79
C ARG A 288 29.44 -8.21 3.61
N VAL A 289 28.84 -7.88 2.47
CA VAL A 289 29.17 -8.50 1.17
C VAL A 289 30.23 -7.67 0.45
N ALA A 290 31.27 -8.31 -0.09
CA ALA A 290 32.20 -7.69 -1.05
C ALA A 290 32.08 -8.36 -2.41
N ASN A 291 32.35 -7.59 -3.47
CA ASN A 291 32.43 -8.09 -4.85
C ASN A 291 31.19 -8.89 -5.32
N ARG A 292 30.04 -8.68 -4.66
CA ARG A 292 28.78 -9.45 -4.83
C ARG A 292 28.92 -10.99 -4.65
N LYS A 293 29.94 -11.47 -3.93
CA LYS A 293 30.16 -12.92 -3.70
C LYS A 293 30.91 -13.30 -2.43
N ASP A 294 31.72 -12.40 -1.91
CA ASP A 294 32.48 -12.63 -0.68
C ASP A 294 31.62 -12.22 0.50
N VAL A 295 31.39 -13.12 1.46
CA VAL A 295 30.72 -12.79 2.73
C VAL A 295 31.78 -12.61 3.80
N LEU A 296 31.75 -11.48 4.50
CA LEU A 296 32.75 -11.08 5.49
C LEU A 296 32.12 -10.77 6.84
N ILE A 297 32.89 -11.01 7.90
CA ILE A 297 32.60 -10.58 9.28
C ILE A 297 33.79 -9.74 9.74
N ASP A 298 33.55 -8.49 10.15
CA ASP A 298 34.58 -7.50 10.54
C ASP A 298 35.72 -7.32 9.53
N GLY A 299 35.43 -7.56 8.24
CA GLY A 299 36.40 -7.48 7.15
C GLY A 299 37.26 -8.72 6.94
N GLU A 300 37.21 -9.73 7.82
CA GLU A 300 37.72 -11.08 7.53
C GLU A 300 36.71 -11.81 6.63
N LYS A 301 37.19 -12.45 5.54
CA LYS A 301 36.34 -13.28 4.67
C LYS A 301 35.96 -14.56 5.41
N LEU A 302 34.65 -14.81 5.54
CA LEU A 302 34.10 -16.07 6.04
C LEU A 302 34.11 -17.12 4.94
N LEU A 303 33.45 -16.81 3.81
CA LEU A 303 33.29 -17.72 2.68
C LEU A 303 33.06 -16.97 1.37
N GLU A 304 33.19 -17.69 0.26
CA GLU A 304 32.76 -17.26 -1.07
C GLU A 304 31.53 -18.08 -1.45
N VAL A 305 30.44 -17.40 -1.79
CA VAL A 305 29.28 -18.06 -2.42
C VAL A 305 29.50 -18.23 -3.91
N GLU A 306 28.73 -19.13 -4.52
CA GLU A 306 28.72 -19.35 -5.97
C GLU A 306 27.27 -19.42 -6.48
N TRP A 307 27.11 -19.55 -7.79
CA TRP A 307 25.83 -19.75 -8.45
C TRP A 307 25.25 -21.13 -8.10
N THR A 308 23.97 -21.21 -7.71
CA THR A 308 23.28 -22.44 -7.30
C THR A 308 22.02 -22.78 -8.12
N GLY A 309 21.81 -22.14 -9.25
CA GLY A 309 20.65 -22.38 -10.14
C GLY A 309 21.08 -22.86 -11.52
N ASP A 310 20.12 -23.20 -12.37
CA ASP A 310 20.40 -23.70 -13.72
C ASP A 310 20.31 -22.61 -14.82
N ASP A 311 19.54 -21.54 -14.58
CA ASP A 311 19.12 -20.60 -15.64
C ASP A 311 19.88 -19.25 -15.69
N TYR A 312 20.25 -18.65 -14.55
CA TYR A 312 21.06 -17.42 -14.50
C TYR A 312 21.91 -17.28 -13.22
N ASP A 313 23.05 -16.58 -13.32
CA ASP A 313 24.00 -16.36 -12.21
C ASP A 313 23.38 -15.58 -11.04
N ASN A 314 22.95 -16.33 -10.02
CA ASN A 314 22.36 -15.83 -8.77
C ASN A 314 23.39 -15.64 -7.63
N THR A 315 24.69 -15.54 -7.94
CA THR A 315 25.76 -15.44 -6.93
C THR A 315 25.57 -14.23 -6.00
N ALA A 316 25.07 -13.09 -6.52
CA ALA A 316 24.85 -11.89 -5.71
C ALA A 316 23.72 -12.09 -4.68
N GLU A 317 22.61 -12.66 -5.12
CA GLU A 317 21.44 -12.99 -4.31
C GLU A 317 21.83 -14.00 -3.21
N ASN A 318 22.57 -15.05 -3.56
CA ASN A 318 23.14 -16.00 -2.60
C ASN A 318 24.03 -15.30 -1.56
N ALA A 319 24.88 -14.36 -1.97
CA ALA A 319 25.74 -13.61 -1.05
C ALA A 319 24.91 -12.80 -0.04
N TYR A 320 23.85 -12.15 -0.52
CA TYR A 320 22.93 -11.40 0.32
C TYR A 320 22.10 -12.29 1.25
N TYR A 321 21.63 -13.47 0.81
CA TYR A 321 20.91 -14.39 1.70
C TYR A 321 21.77 -14.94 2.84
N VAL A 322 23.01 -15.34 2.53
CA VAL A 322 23.98 -15.81 3.54
C VAL A 322 24.28 -14.67 4.52
N ALA A 323 24.60 -13.48 4.01
CA ALA A 323 24.89 -12.31 4.82
C ALA A 323 23.68 -11.87 5.68
N GLY A 324 22.46 -11.94 5.15
CA GLY A 324 21.26 -11.55 5.87
C GLY A 324 20.87 -12.52 6.99
N GLY A 325 21.10 -13.82 6.82
CA GLY A 325 20.98 -14.81 7.89
C GLY A 325 21.96 -14.54 9.04
N LEU A 326 23.23 -14.22 8.72
CA LEU A 326 24.23 -13.80 9.70
C LEU A 326 23.84 -12.47 10.37
N ALA A 327 23.35 -11.49 9.59
CA ALA A 327 22.95 -10.19 10.09
C ALA A 327 21.81 -10.29 11.11
N LYS A 328 20.82 -11.15 10.82
CA LYS A 328 19.74 -11.46 11.76
C LYS A 328 20.26 -12.09 13.05
N ALA A 329 21.20 -13.03 12.97
CA ALA A 329 21.78 -13.65 14.17
C ALA A 329 22.55 -12.65 15.06
N PHE A 330 23.33 -11.73 14.48
CA PHE A 330 24.00 -10.66 15.25
C PHE A 330 23.02 -9.65 15.86
N HIS A 331 21.92 -9.34 15.17
CA HIS A 331 20.89 -8.44 15.65
C HIS A 331 20.08 -9.03 16.83
N ASP A 332 19.67 -10.30 16.68
CA ASP A 332 18.76 -10.96 17.61
C ASP A 332 19.47 -11.48 18.86
N TYR A 333 20.74 -11.91 18.76
CA TYR A 333 21.51 -12.47 19.88
C TYR A 333 22.58 -11.53 20.41
N ASP A 334 22.64 -11.37 21.73
CA ASP A 334 23.62 -10.52 22.43
C ASP A 334 24.97 -11.22 22.72
N ASN A 335 25.10 -12.52 22.40
CA ASN A 335 26.36 -13.27 22.50
C ASN A 335 26.28 -14.59 21.71
N ILE A 336 27.44 -15.25 21.57
CA ILE A 336 27.63 -16.49 20.82
C ILE A 336 26.75 -17.68 21.28
N ASN A 337 26.26 -17.70 22.53
CA ASN A 337 25.41 -18.81 23.00
C ASN A 337 24.07 -18.86 22.26
N GLY A 338 23.53 -17.69 21.86
CA GLY A 338 22.28 -17.61 21.08
C GLY A 338 22.40 -18.24 19.70
N TRP A 339 23.62 -18.35 19.16
CA TRP A 339 23.88 -19.00 17.87
C TRP A 339 23.74 -20.52 17.94
N ASN A 340 23.75 -21.15 19.13
CA ASN A 340 23.58 -22.60 19.30
C ASN A 340 24.50 -23.44 18.36
N PHE A 341 25.80 -23.14 18.40
CA PHE A 341 26.83 -23.90 17.70
C PHE A 341 26.87 -25.35 18.22
N ARG A 342 26.78 -26.31 17.32
CA ARG A 342 26.69 -27.76 17.60
C ARG A 342 27.26 -28.56 16.44
N ARG A 343 27.61 -29.83 16.66
CA ARG A 343 27.96 -30.73 15.55
C ARG A 343 26.70 -31.40 14.98
N ASP A 344 26.65 -31.51 13.66
CA ASP A 344 25.61 -32.28 12.96
C ASP A 344 25.89 -33.81 13.02
N ALA A 345 25.03 -34.61 12.39
CA ALA A 345 25.19 -36.07 12.34
C ALA A 345 26.48 -36.54 11.62
N HIS A 346 27.13 -35.65 10.85
CA HIS A 346 28.38 -35.90 10.13
C HIS A 346 29.60 -35.30 10.88
N GLY A 347 29.42 -34.76 12.09
CA GLY A 347 30.47 -34.14 12.90
C GLY A 347 30.83 -32.71 12.50
N ARG A 348 30.17 -32.12 11.51
CA ARG A 348 30.44 -30.76 11.01
C ARG A 348 29.82 -29.73 11.94
N LEU A 349 30.51 -28.62 12.19
CA LEU A 349 29.97 -27.56 13.04
C LEU A 349 28.88 -26.77 12.28
N THR A 350 27.68 -26.71 12.84
CA THR A 350 26.52 -25.94 12.37
C THR A 350 26.01 -25.06 13.52
N CYS A 351 25.21 -24.05 13.20
CA CYS A 351 24.62 -23.11 14.15
C CYS A 351 23.22 -22.69 13.69
N LEU A 352 22.48 -22.02 14.56
CA LEU A 352 21.12 -21.50 14.33
C LEU A 352 20.09 -22.63 14.12
N ALA A 353 18.81 -22.24 14.09
CA ALA A 353 17.72 -23.15 13.75
C ALA A 353 17.64 -23.32 12.22
N ASP A 354 17.26 -24.52 11.78
CA ASP A 354 16.90 -24.78 10.39
C ASP A 354 15.52 -24.15 10.12
N VAL A 355 15.55 -22.94 9.57
CA VAL A 355 14.39 -22.14 9.19
C VAL A 355 14.73 -21.43 7.88
N ARG A 356 13.71 -21.14 7.08
CA ARG A 356 13.80 -20.55 5.73
C ARG A 356 14.86 -19.43 5.60
N VAL A 357 14.88 -18.47 6.53
CA VAL A 357 15.84 -17.34 6.55
C VAL A 357 17.30 -17.78 6.64
N ASN A 358 17.59 -18.88 7.32
CA ASN A 358 18.94 -19.41 7.50
C ASN A 358 19.34 -20.43 6.42
N GLN A 359 18.43 -20.85 5.54
CA GLN A 359 18.64 -21.99 4.65
C GLN A 359 19.90 -21.83 3.78
N ARG A 360 20.01 -20.72 3.03
CA ARG A 360 21.17 -20.44 2.17
C ARG A 360 22.48 -20.35 2.98
N LEU A 361 22.43 -19.83 4.21
CA LEU A 361 23.58 -19.82 5.12
C LEU A 361 24.01 -21.25 5.49
N GLN A 362 23.09 -22.14 5.84
CA GLN A 362 23.43 -23.54 6.14
C GLN A 362 24.04 -24.26 4.93
N GLU A 363 23.42 -24.12 3.75
CA GLU A 363 23.90 -24.70 2.50
C GLU A 363 25.35 -24.28 2.20
N PHE A 364 25.69 -22.99 2.31
CA PHE A 364 27.05 -22.52 2.06
C PHE A 364 28.05 -22.83 3.18
N LEU A 365 27.62 -22.90 4.45
CA LEU A 365 28.47 -23.40 5.55
C LEU A 365 28.84 -24.87 5.34
N GLU A 366 27.91 -25.69 4.85
CA GLU A 366 28.12 -27.08 4.48
C GLU A 366 29.06 -27.21 3.27
N LEU A 367 28.71 -26.57 2.14
CA LEU A 367 29.49 -26.62 0.88
C LEU A 367 30.94 -26.13 1.06
N ARG A 368 31.19 -25.20 1.98
CA ARG A 368 32.53 -24.65 2.25
C ARG A 368 33.19 -25.21 3.51
N SER A 369 32.53 -26.11 4.24
CA SER A 369 32.97 -26.60 5.56
C SER A 369 33.35 -25.47 6.53
N ALA A 370 32.65 -24.34 6.46
CA ALA A 370 33.04 -23.07 7.06
C ALA A 370 32.55 -22.85 8.50
N GLY A 371 31.90 -23.85 9.12
CA GLY A 371 31.30 -23.73 10.45
C GLY A 371 32.27 -23.35 11.57
N GLU A 372 33.44 -23.99 11.64
CA GLU A 372 34.49 -23.66 12.63
C GLU A 372 35.00 -22.22 12.42
N LYS A 373 35.17 -21.79 11.17
CA LYS A 373 35.59 -20.40 10.85
C LYS A 373 34.50 -19.39 11.19
N LEU A 374 33.22 -19.73 11.00
CA LEU A 374 32.11 -18.91 11.47
C LEU A 374 32.13 -18.74 12.99
N GLN A 375 32.34 -19.82 13.74
CA GLN A 375 32.43 -19.74 15.21
C GLN A 375 33.57 -18.82 15.66
N GLU A 376 34.77 -18.96 15.06
CA GLU A 376 35.93 -18.10 15.32
C GLU A 376 35.60 -16.61 15.08
N LEU A 377 35.03 -16.29 13.91
CA LEU A 377 34.71 -14.91 13.53
C LEU A 377 33.61 -14.30 14.39
N VAL A 378 32.55 -15.05 14.71
CA VAL A 378 31.47 -14.61 15.60
C VAL A 378 32.01 -14.36 17.02
N GLN A 379 32.92 -15.19 17.52
CA GLN A 379 33.54 -15.00 18.83
C GLN A 379 34.41 -13.73 18.87
N LYS A 380 35.19 -13.46 17.82
CA LYS A 380 35.95 -12.20 17.68
C LYS A 380 35.04 -10.97 17.64
N ALA A 381 33.97 -11.02 16.84
CA ALA A 381 33.03 -9.92 16.67
C ALA A 381 32.42 -9.48 18.01
N TYR A 382 31.82 -10.42 18.77
CA TYR A 382 31.27 -10.12 20.11
C TYR A 382 32.32 -9.62 21.11
N ALA A 383 33.58 -10.08 21.02
CA ALA A 383 34.65 -9.58 21.87
C ALA A 383 35.03 -8.12 21.51
N ALA A 384 34.94 -7.73 20.23
CA ALA A 384 35.24 -6.38 19.76
C ALA A 384 34.12 -5.36 20.06
N GLU A 385 32.86 -5.79 20.16
CA GLU A 385 31.70 -4.90 20.40
C GLU A 385 31.85 -3.98 21.62
N GLN A 386 32.51 -4.45 22.69
CA GLN A 386 32.72 -3.63 23.90
C GLN A 386 33.59 -2.39 23.62
N GLY A 387 34.56 -2.50 22.70
CA GLY A 387 35.43 -1.40 22.31
C GLY A 387 34.81 -0.45 21.28
N THR A 388 33.92 -0.96 20.41
CA THR A 388 33.27 -0.16 19.34
C THR A 388 31.97 0.49 19.79
N GLY A 389 31.29 -0.06 20.80
CA GLY A 389 29.95 0.35 21.21
C GLY A 389 28.85 0.00 20.19
N ALA A 390 29.15 -0.84 19.19
CA ALA A 390 28.27 -1.12 18.06
C ALA A 390 26.86 -1.59 18.47
N ARG A 391 26.77 -2.61 19.35
CA ARG A 391 25.50 -3.11 19.89
C ARG A 391 24.69 -2.03 20.60
N LYS A 392 25.34 -1.15 21.36
CA LYS A 392 24.67 -0.01 22.04
C LYS A 392 24.08 0.96 21.02
N ASN A 393 24.81 1.27 19.95
CA ASN A 393 24.35 2.16 18.89
C ASN A 393 23.17 1.55 18.09
N MET A 394 23.25 0.27 17.74
CA MET A 394 22.15 -0.47 17.10
C MET A 394 20.89 -0.48 17.99
N ARG A 395 21.02 -0.87 19.26
CA ARG A 395 19.88 -0.88 20.20
C ARG A 395 19.28 0.51 20.42
N ALA A 396 20.09 1.57 20.40
CA ALA A 396 19.59 2.96 20.46
C ALA A 396 18.81 3.36 19.19
N ALA A 397 19.23 2.89 18.01
CA ALA A 397 18.50 3.10 16.76
C ALA A 397 17.17 2.34 16.73
N GLU A 398 17.13 1.09 17.20
CA GLU A 398 15.89 0.33 17.37
C GLU A 398 14.95 0.98 18.39
N LEU A 399 15.46 1.41 19.55
CA LEU A 399 14.63 2.11 20.54
C LEU A 399 14.02 3.39 19.97
N LYS A 400 14.77 4.15 19.17
CA LYS A 400 14.25 5.35 18.47
C LYS A 400 13.14 5.00 17.47
N ARG A 401 13.31 3.91 16.70
CA ARG A 401 12.29 3.39 15.77
C ARG A 401 11.02 2.96 16.51
N ALA A 402 11.17 2.20 17.59
CA ALA A 402 10.07 1.73 18.44
C ALA A 402 9.33 2.89 19.11
N GLN A 403 10.04 3.90 19.61
CA GLN A 403 9.45 5.12 20.20
C GLN A 403 8.60 5.89 19.18
N ALA A 404 9.09 6.09 17.96
CA ALA A 404 8.31 6.75 16.90
C ALA A 404 7.03 5.97 16.54
N ARG A 405 7.09 4.62 16.51
CA ARG A 405 5.90 3.77 16.32
C ARG A 405 4.94 3.85 17.51
N TYR A 406 5.44 3.91 18.74
CA TYR A 406 4.64 4.08 19.96
C TYR A 406 3.90 5.42 19.95
N GLU A 407 4.58 6.52 19.63
CA GLU A 407 3.96 7.85 19.51
C GLU A 407 2.87 7.88 18.42
N LEU A 408 3.09 7.22 17.29
CA LEU A 408 2.07 7.09 16.24
C LEU A 408 0.86 6.25 16.72
N ARG A 409 1.09 5.15 17.44
CA ARG A 409 0.02 4.34 18.07
C ARG A 409 -0.78 5.17 19.07
N GLU A 410 -0.12 5.88 19.98
CA GLU A 410 -0.77 6.77 20.95
C GLU A 410 -1.62 7.86 20.28
N ASN A 411 -1.14 8.47 19.19
CA ASN A 411 -1.93 9.44 18.42
C ASN A 411 -3.21 8.83 17.81
N ILE A 412 -3.19 7.55 17.44
CA ILE A 412 -4.36 6.83 16.92
C ILE A 412 -5.34 6.49 18.04
N LEU A 413 -4.85 5.98 19.18
CA LEU A 413 -5.69 5.68 20.35
C LEU A 413 -6.40 6.93 20.90
N ASN A 414 -5.78 8.11 20.75
CA ASN A 414 -6.31 9.41 21.16
C ASN A 414 -7.11 10.15 20.05
N ALA A 415 -7.34 9.54 18.88
CA ALA A 415 -8.06 10.14 17.76
C ALA A 415 -9.45 10.68 18.17
N ASP A 416 -9.91 11.76 17.51
CA ASP A 416 -11.21 12.36 17.83
C ASP A 416 -12.42 11.50 17.44
N ALA A 417 -13.57 11.78 18.06
CA ALA A 417 -14.82 11.06 17.84
C ALA A 417 -15.27 11.04 16.36
N LYS A 418 -14.96 12.08 15.57
CA LYS A 418 -15.27 12.12 14.13
C LYS A 418 -14.40 11.13 13.36
N THR A 419 -13.13 11.01 13.75
CA THR A 419 -12.17 10.08 13.17
C THR A 419 -12.52 8.63 13.54
N VAL A 420 -12.89 8.37 14.79
CA VAL A 420 -13.37 7.04 15.25
C VAL A 420 -14.65 6.64 14.53
N LYS A 421 -15.63 7.56 14.44
CA LYS A 421 -16.82 7.36 13.61
C LYS A 421 -16.47 7.02 12.16
N LYS A 422 -15.48 7.69 11.56
CA LYS A 422 -15.07 7.39 10.18
C LYS A 422 -14.44 5.99 10.04
N MET A 423 -13.75 5.48 11.05
CA MET A 423 -13.29 4.08 11.09
C MET A 423 -14.49 3.11 11.14
N ARG A 424 -15.51 3.40 11.96
CA ARG A 424 -16.76 2.62 12.02
C ARG A 424 -17.52 2.62 10.70
N GLU A 425 -17.70 3.78 10.06
CA GLU A 425 -18.31 3.89 8.72
C GLU A 425 -17.54 3.07 7.66
N ASN A 426 -16.21 3.04 7.75
CA ASN A 426 -15.39 2.22 6.86
C ASN A 426 -15.54 0.72 7.17
N ALA A 427 -15.69 0.31 8.43
CA ALA A 427 -15.99 -1.07 8.80
C ALA A 427 -17.34 -1.53 8.23
N ASP A 428 -18.39 -0.72 8.38
CA ASP A 428 -19.72 -1.02 7.83
C ASP A 428 -19.70 -1.10 6.29
N THR A 429 -18.93 -0.21 5.64
CA THR A 429 -18.72 -0.30 4.18
C THR A 429 -17.95 -1.57 3.79
N TYR A 430 -17.03 -2.07 4.61
CA TYR A 430 -16.38 -3.37 4.35
C TYR A 430 -17.35 -4.54 4.50
N ASN A 431 -18.29 -4.49 5.47
CA ASN A 431 -19.36 -5.48 5.60
C ASN A 431 -20.26 -5.50 4.36
N ASP A 432 -20.65 -4.34 3.83
CA ASP A 432 -21.42 -4.23 2.57
C ASP A 432 -20.72 -4.88 1.35
N TYR A 433 -19.39 -4.98 1.38
CA TYR A 433 -18.59 -5.65 0.34
C TYR A 433 -18.25 -7.11 0.66
N GLY A 434 -18.75 -7.68 1.76
CA GLY A 434 -18.43 -9.04 2.19
C GLY A 434 -17.00 -9.21 2.74
N LEU A 435 -16.32 -8.11 3.11
CA LEU A 435 -14.92 -8.10 3.53
C LEU A 435 -14.80 -8.11 5.06
N GLY A 436 -15.40 -9.11 5.70
CA GLY A 436 -15.53 -9.24 7.16
C GLY A 436 -14.22 -9.05 7.92
N ASP A 437 -13.12 -9.66 7.46
CA ASP A 437 -11.81 -9.52 8.12
C ASP A 437 -11.28 -8.08 8.11
N LYS A 438 -11.56 -7.32 7.05
CA LYS A 438 -11.16 -5.91 6.93
C LYS A 438 -12.09 -5.00 7.74
N ALA A 439 -13.37 -5.36 7.88
CA ALA A 439 -14.29 -4.73 8.82
C ALA A 439 -13.87 -4.98 10.28
N ASN A 440 -13.62 -6.23 10.66
CA ASN A 440 -13.11 -6.64 11.97
C ASN A 440 -11.82 -5.89 12.33
N PHE A 441 -10.86 -5.80 11.40
CA PHE A 441 -9.65 -5.01 11.59
C PHE A 441 -9.94 -3.51 11.89
N GLN A 442 -10.88 -2.89 11.18
CA GLN A 442 -11.28 -1.51 11.48
C GLN A 442 -12.01 -1.41 12.84
N MET A 443 -12.85 -2.38 13.19
CA MET A 443 -13.55 -2.40 14.48
C MET A 443 -12.61 -2.59 15.67
N GLN A 444 -11.54 -3.39 15.53
CA GLN A 444 -10.48 -3.46 16.53
C GLN A 444 -9.84 -2.08 16.80
N ARG A 445 -9.65 -1.25 15.76
CA ARG A 445 -9.15 0.14 15.92
C ARG A 445 -10.18 1.06 16.59
N VAL A 446 -11.47 0.87 16.29
CA VAL A 446 -12.57 1.59 16.97
C VAL A 446 -12.57 1.25 18.46
N PHE A 447 -12.59 -0.03 18.83
CA PHE A 447 -12.62 -0.46 20.24
C PHE A 447 -11.35 -0.15 21.02
N ALA A 448 -10.19 -0.07 20.35
CA ALA A 448 -8.95 0.40 20.97
C ALA A 448 -8.95 1.91 21.25
N SER A 449 -9.83 2.70 20.61
CA SER A 449 -9.88 4.14 20.80
C SER A 449 -10.37 4.53 22.20
N ARG A 450 -9.76 5.59 22.76
CA ARG A 450 -10.18 6.22 24.01
C ARG A 450 -11.36 7.17 23.85
N LYS A 451 -11.90 7.32 22.63
CA LYS A 451 -12.98 8.27 22.28
C LYS A 451 -14.05 7.65 21.36
N ILE A 452 -14.48 6.43 21.67
CA ILE A 452 -15.64 5.78 21.02
C ILE A 452 -16.86 6.69 21.17
N ASP A 453 -17.52 7.01 20.05
CA ASP A 453 -18.65 7.95 19.99
C ASP A 453 -20.01 7.27 20.22
N ASP A 454 -20.20 6.05 19.71
CA ASP A 454 -21.37 5.20 20.01
C ASP A 454 -20.90 3.74 20.17
N LEU A 455 -20.97 3.23 21.39
CA LEU A 455 -20.57 1.86 21.72
C LEU A 455 -21.54 0.82 21.15
N ALA A 456 -22.85 1.10 21.16
CA ALA A 456 -23.87 0.16 20.69
C ALA A 456 -23.85 0.00 19.17
N GLU A 457 -23.70 1.12 18.44
CA GLU A 457 -23.50 1.09 16.98
C GLU A 457 -22.19 0.37 16.61
N SER A 458 -21.13 0.56 17.41
CA SER A 458 -19.85 -0.13 17.21
C SER A 458 -20.00 -1.65 17.45
N GLN A 459 -20.65 -2.07 18.54
CA GLN A 459 -20.95 -3.49 18.79
C GLN A 459 -21.81 -4.10 17.67
N ALA A 460 -22.81 -3.37 17.18
CA ALA A 460 -23.69 -3.83 16.09
C ALA A 460 -22.92 -4.08 14.78
N ILE A 461 -22.03 -3.15 14.37
CA ILE A 461 -21.23 -3.27 13.15
C ILE A 461 -20.11 -4.32 13.29
N SER A 462 -19.57 -4.48 14.49
CA SER A 462 -18.63 -5.56 14.83
C SER A 462 -19.28 -6.95 14.77
N ALA A 463 -20.49 -7.08 15.34
CA ALA A 463 -21.29 -8.29 15.21
C ALA A 463 -21.55 -8.66 13.74
N ARG A 464 -21.90 -7.68 12.90
CA ARG A 464 -22.06 -7.87 11.45
C ARG A 464 -20.75 -8.33 10.79
N ALA A 465 -19.61 -7.74 11.18
CA ALA A 465 -18.30 -8.15 10.67
C ALA A 465 -17.92 -9.60 11.03
N LYS A 466 -18.30 -10.09 12.22
CA LYS A 466 -18.17 -11.51 12.59
C LYS A 466 -19.03 -12.42 11.71
N ALA A 467 -20.30 -12.06 11.49
CA ALA A 467 -21.20 -12.84 10.63
C ALA A 467 -20.68 -12.92 9.18
N VAL A 468 -20.13 -11.81 8.65
CA VAL A 468 -19.50 -11.77 7.31
C VAL A 468 -18.24 -12.65 7.24
N SER A 469 -17.45 -12.73 8.32
CA SER A 469 -16.34 -13.72 8.43
C SER A 469 -16.83 -15.15 8.80
N GLY A 470 -18.14 -15.40 8.90
CA GLY A 470 -18.74 -16.71 9.16
C GLY A 470 -18.96 -17.07 10.64
N ASP A 471 -18.53 -16.24 11.60
CA ASP A 471 -18.78 -16.44 13.04
C ASP A 471 -20.18 -15.93 13.42
N PHE A 472 -21.22 -16.66 13.02
CA PHE A 472 -22.60 -16.33 13.35
C PHE A 472 -22.92 -16.44 14.85
N ALA A 473 -22.25 -17.33 15.59
CA ALA A 473 -22.49 -17.52 17.01
C ALA A 473 -21.98 -16.33 17.83
N GLY A 474 -20.73 -15.90 17.58
CA GLY A 474 -20.17 -14.70 18.19
C GLY A 474 -20.82 -13.41 17.68
N ALA A 475 -21.32 -13.39 16.43
CA ALA A 475 -22.10 -12.29 15.89
C ALA A 475 -23.42 -12.08 16.65
N LEU A 476 -24.26 -13.11 16.79
CA LEU A 476 -25.54 -12.98 17.51
C LEU A 476 -25.34 -12.56 18.97
N GLN A 477 -24.33 -13.14 19.66
CA GLN A 477 -24.01 -12.76 21.04
C GLN A 477 -23.66 -11.28 21.18
N GLU A 478 -22.85 -10.73 20.26
CA GLU A 478 -22.47 -9.32 20.28
C GLU A 478 -23.59 -8.38 19.80
N ALA A 479 -24.44 -8.84 18.87
CA ALA A 479 -25.61 -8.10 18.43
C ALA A 479 -26.67 -7.97 19.54
N ASP A 480 -26.90 -9.04 20.31
CA ASP A 480 -27.73 -9.00 21.51
C ASP A 480 -27.15 -8.05 22.57
N GLN A 481 -25.82 -8.04 22.74
CA GLN A 481 -25.15 -7.07 23.61
C GLN A 481 -25.34 -5.63 23.09
N ALA A 482 -25.26 -5.39 21.77
CA ALA A 482 -25.50 -4.06 21.19
C ALA A 482 -26.91 -3.54 21.47
N VAL A 483 -27.93 -4.39 21.30
CA VAL A 483 -29.33 -4.08 21.62
C VAL A 483 -29.51 -3.85 23.13
N ALA A 484 -28.81 -4.60 23.99
CA ALA A 484 -28.83 -4.37 25.43
C ALA A 484 -28.14 -3.05 25.84
N THR A 485 -27.02 -2.68 25.20
CA THR A 485 -26.30 -1.41 25.44
C THR A 485 -27.15 -0.21 25.05
N ASN A 486 -27.81 -0.23 23.89
CA ASN A 486 -28.74 0.85 23.48
C ASN A 486 -29.83 0.38 22.51
N GLY A 487 -30.89 -0.24 23.04
CA GLY A 487 -32.09 -0.63 22.29
C GLY A 487 -32.95 0.53 21.75
N LYS A 488 -32.45 1.78 21.78
CA LYS A 488 -33.00 2.94 21.06
C LYS A 488 -32.09 3.42 19.91
N ASN A 489 -30.89 2.85 19.73
CA ASN A 489 -30.13 3.03 18.50
C ASN A 489 -30.66 2.04 17.45
N ILE A 490 -31.22 2.58 16.37
CA ILE A 490 -31.79 1.80 15.26
C ILE A 490 -30.81 0.81 14.63
N TYR A 491 -29.52 1.15 14.55
CA TYR A 491 -28.51 0.29 13.92
C TYR A 491 -28.29 -1.02 14.67
N THR A 492 -28.64 -1.10 15.97
CA THR A 492 -28.56 -2.36 16.73
C THR A 492 -29.50 -3.42 16.16
N TYR A 493 -30.75 -3.06 15.89
CA TYR A 493 -31.72 -3.94 15.22
C TYR A 493 -31.43 -4.13 13.74
N LEU A 494 -30.96 -3.10 13.01
CA LEU A 494 -30.64 -3.24 11.59
C LEU A 494 -29.52 -4.27 11.34
N ASN A 495 -28.42 -4.19 12.10
CA ASN A 495 -27.32 -5.15 11.96
C ASN A 495 -27.74 -6.55 12.45
N ARG A 496 -28.52 -6.66 13.54
CA ARG A 496 -28.99 -7.98 14.00
C ARG A 496 -29.98 -8.62 13.02
N ALA A 497 -30.83 -7.83 12.37
CA ALA A 497 -31.68 -8.30 11.29
C ALA A 497 -30.86 -8.80 10.08
N ASP A 498 -29.80 -8.09 9.70
CA ASP A 498 -28.89 -8.51 8.62
C ASP A 498 -28.19 -9.83 8.97
N ILE A 499 -27.73 -9.99 10.23
CA ILE A 499 -27.15 -11.26 10.73
C ILE A 499 -28.17 -12.40 10.65
N TYR A 500 -29.42 -12.20 11.11
CA TYR A 500 -30.48 -13.20 11.00
C TYR A 500 -30.81 -13.53 9.54
N HIS A 501 -30.84 -12.53 8.66
CA HIS A 501 -31.08 -12.72 7.23
C HIS A 501 -29.97 -13.54 6.57
N MET A 502 -28.70 -13.25 6.87
CA MET A 502 -27.55 -14.05 6.42
C MET A 502 -27.59 -15.50 6.91
N GLN A 503 -28.24 -15.79 8.04
CA GLN A 503 -28.49 -17.15 8.53
C GLN A 503 -29.75 -17.81 7.93
N GLY A 504 -30.55 -17.08 7.14
CA GLY A 504 -31.84 -17.53 6.61
C GLY A 504 -33.01 -17.44 7.60
N ASP A 505 -32.83 -16.86 8.78
CA ASP A 505 -33.89 -16.65 9.79
C ASP A 505 -34.70 -15.37 9.47
N THR A 506 -35.42 -15.42 8.35
CA THR A 506 -36.14 -14.27 7.80
C THR A 506 -37.24 -13.76 8.72
N ASP A 507 -37.84 -14.62 9.55
CA ASP A 507 -38.86 -14.22 10.52
C ASP A 507 -38.28 -13.34 11.62
N LYS A 508 -37.12 -13.70 12.20
CA LYS A 508 -36.43 -12.84 13.17
C LYS A 508 -35.88 -11.57 12.52
N ALA A 509 -35.35 -11.66 11.30
CA ALA A 509 -34.89 -10.49 10.56
C ALA A 509 -36.03 -9.47 10.35
N LEU A 510 -37.20 -9.91 9.87
CA LEU A 510 -38.37 -9.05 9.69
C LEU A 510 -38.91 -8.50 11.03
N SER A 511 -38.83 -9.27 12.12
CA SER A 511 -39.18 -8.82 13.47
C SER A 511 -38.27 -7.68 13.96
N ASP A 512 -36.95 -7.82 13.80
CA ASP A 512 -36.00 -6.76 14.16
C ASP A 512 -36.12 -5.53 13.25
N LEU A 513 -36.41 -5.71 11.95
CA LEU A 513 -36.71 -4.60 11.05
C LEU A 513 -38.01 -3.87 11.42
N GLN A 514 -38.99 -4.57 12.00
CA GLN A 514 -40.17 -3.93 12.57
C GLN A 514 -39.83 -3.13 13.83
N ARG A 515 -38.95 -3.62 14.71
CA ARG A 515 -38.42 -2.84 15.84
C ARG A 515 -37.59 -1.62 15.39
N ALA A 516 -36.79 -1.76 14.35
CA ALA A 516 -36.06 -0.65 13.74
C ALA A 516 -37.02 0.45 13.25
N LYS A 517 -38.12 0.08 12.57
CA LYS A 517 -39.19 1.02 12.15
C LYS A 517 -39.92 1.67 13.34
N GLU A 518 -40.08 0.97 14.46
CA GLU A 518 -40.67 1.55 15.67
C GLU A 518 -39.75 2.59 16.34
N VAL A 519 -38.43 2.38 16.29
CA VAL A 519 -37.41 3.31 16.80
C VAL A 519 -37.29 4.56 15.93
N ASP A 520 -37.13 4.41 14.60
CA ASP A 520 -37.15 5.53 13.65
C ASP A 520 -37.90 5.18 12.35
N LYS A 521 -39.14 5.66 12.27
CA LYS A 521 -40.04 5.53 11.12
C LYS A 521 -39.57 6.26 9.86
N LYS A 522 -38.57 7.16 9.96
CA LYS A 522 -38.01 7.90 8.81
C LYS A 522 -36.74 7.26 8.26
N ASN A 523 -36.17 6.27 8.95
CA ASN A 523 -34.98 5.58 8.47
C ASN A 523 -35.32 4.67 7.29
N ILE A 524 -34.76 4.98 6.12
CA ILE A 524 -35.05 4.26 4.89
C ILE A 524 -34.44 2.84 4.82
N ILE A 525 -33.43 2.54 5.64
CA ILE A 525 -32.72 1.25 5.59
C ILE A 525 -33.61 0.12 6.13
N SER A 526 -34.43 0.39 7.16
CA SER A 526 -35.40 -0.58 7.68
C SER A 526 -36.44 -1.02 6.64
N TYR A 527 -36.77 -0.14 5.69
CA TYR A 527 -37.67 -0.45 4.58
C TYR A 527 -36.92 -1.12 3.42
N LEU A 528 -35.70 -0.66 3.11
CA LEU A 528 -34.85 -1.29 2.10
C LEU A 528 -34.63 -2.79 2.38
N LEU A 529 -34.12 -3.13 3.57
CA LEU A 529 -33.83 -4.51 3.97
C LEU A 529 -35.10 -5.36 4.02
N ALA A 530 -36.20 -4.81 4.55
CA ALA A 530 -37.48 -5.53 4.57
C ALA A 530 -38.02 -5.78 3.15
N GLY A 531 -37.84 -4.84 2.22
CA GLY A 531 -38.21 -4.99 0.82
C GLY A 531 -37.40 -6.08 0.14
N GLN A 532 -36.07 -6.13 0.39
CA GLN A 532 -35.18 -7.17 -0.13
C GLN A 532 -35.56 -8.57 0.39
N ILE A 533 -35.76 -8.71 1.72
CA ILE A 533 -36.17 -10.00 2.31
C ILE A 533 -37.52 -10.46 1.75
N TYR A 534 -38.49 -9.55 1.58
CA TYR A 534 -39.78 -9.94 0.97
C TYR A 534 -39.67 -10.30 -0.52
N ASP A 535 -38.75 -9.68 -1.27
CA ASP A 535 -38.46 -10.02 -2.67
C ASP A 535 -37.86 -11.44 -2.78
N GLU A 536 -36.88 -11.76 -1.93
CA GLU A 536 -36.26 -13.09 -1.83
C GLU A 536 -37.26 -14.19 -1.41
N LEU A 537 -38.22 -13.85 -0.55
CA LEU A 537 -39.35 -14.73 -0.19
C LEU A 537 -40.43 -14.83 -1.28
N GLY A 538 -40.26 -14.17 -2.43
CA GLY A 538 -41.24 -14.15 -3.54
C GLY A 538 -42.51 -13.33 -3.26
N ASN A 539 -42.52 -12.53 -2.19
CA ASN A 539 -43.66 -11.68 -1.80
C ASN A 539 -43.54 -10.29 -2.43
N ALA A 540 -43.73 -10.24 -3.75
CA ALA A 540 -43.57 -9.02 -4.56
C ALA A 540 -44.45 -7.85 -4.09
N GLU A 541 -45.66 -8.11 -3.57
CA GLU A 541 -46.53 -7.06 -3.03
C GLU A 541 -45.88 -6.37 -1.82
N LYS A 542 -45.46 -7.13 -0.80
CA LYS A 542 -44.79 -6.56 0.37
C LYS A 542 -43.42 -5.97 0.05
N ALA A 543 -42.69 -6.52 -0.92
CA ALA A 543 -41.44 -5.95 -1.42
C ALA A 543 -41.69 -4.54 -2.00
N LYS A 544 -42.68 -4.44 -2.90
CA LYS A 544 -43.12 -3.19 -3.53
C LYS A 544 -43.60 -2.15 -2.53
N GLU A 545 -44.40 -2.55 -1.52
CA GLU A 545 -44.83 -1.66 -0.42
C GLU A 545 -43.63 -1.03 0.31
N ASN A 546 -42.65 -1.85 0.69
CA ASN A 546 -41.48 -1.38 1.43
C ASN A 546 -40.58 -0.48 0.57
N PHE A 547 -40.34 -0.84 -0.70
CA PHE A 547 -39.59 0.02 -1.63
C PHE A 547 -40.33 1.34 -1.94
N ALA A 548 -41.67 1.32 -2.00
CA ALA A 548 -42.48 2.52 -2.20
C ALA A 548 -42.41 3.46 -1.00
N GLU A 549 -42.45 2.92 0.23
CA GLU A 549 -42.30 3.72 1.45
C GLU A 549 -40.87 4.29 1.58
N MET A 550 -39.84 3.51 1.22
CA MET A 550 -38.45 3.99 1.11
C MET A 550 -38.34 5.19 0.15
N TYR A 551 -38.94 5.09 -1.04
CA TYR A 551 -38.99 6.18 -2.02
C TYR A 551 -39.77 7.39 -1.51
N ARG A 552 -40.93 7.17 -0.87
CA ARG A 552 -41.78 8.23 -0.30
C ARG A 552 -41.06 9.03 0.78
N LEU A 553 -40.26 8.36 1.62
CA LEU A 553 -39.45 8.99 2.65
C LEU A 553 -38.23 9.74 2.09
N LYS A 554 -37.62 9.22 1.01
CA LYS A 554 -36.42 9.79 0.39
C LYS A 554 -36.38 9.53 -1.13
N PRO A 555 -36.97 10.40 -1.97
CA PRO A 555 -37.08 10.15 -3.41
C PRO A 555 -35.75 9.93 -4.12
N GLU A 556 -34.67 10.58 -3.69
CA GLU A 556 -33.32 10.39 -4.22
C GLU A 556 -32.73 9.00 -3.95
N SER A 557 -33.36 8.18 -3.09
CA SER A 557 -32.97 6.79 -2.84
C SER A 557 -33.37 5.82 -3.95
N TRP A 558 -34.10 6.26 -4.99
CA TRP A 558 -34.63 5.42 -6.08
C TRP A 558 -33.62 4.45 -6.71
N LYS A 559 -32.33 4.80 -6.73
CA LYS A 559 -31.25 3.92 -7.25
C LYS A 559 -31.05 2.62 -6.45
N ARG A 560 -31.64 2.52 -5.26
CA ARG A 560 -31.64 1.32 -4.39
C ARG A 560 -32.85 0.40 -4.64
N ILE A 561 -33.82 0.83 -5.44
CA ILE A 561 -35.00 0.03 -5.80
C ILE A 561 -34.64 -0.89 -6.98
N PRO A 562 -34.92 -2.20 -6.92
CA PRO A 562 -34.71 -3.09 -8.07
C PRO A 562 -35.52 -2.61 -9.28
N VAL A 563 -34.97 -2.79 -10.48
CA VAL A 563 -35.50 -2.19 -11.73
C VAL A 563 -36.95 -2.59 -12.01
N ASP A 564 -37.34 -3.80 -11.63
CA ASP A 564 -38.67 -4.36 -11.84
C ASP A 564 -39.74 -3.65 -10.99
N TYR A 565 -39.40 -3.26 -9.75
CA TYR A 565 -40.25 -2.43 -8.90
C TYR A 565 -40.17 -0.93 -9.25
N LEU A 566 -38.99 -0.46 -9.70
CA LEU A 566 -38.74 0.96 -9.99
C LEU A 566 -39.71 1.52 -11.04
N LYS A 567 -40.11 0.71 -12.03
CA LYS A 567 -41.07 1.11 -13.08
C LYS A 567 -42.41 1.57 -12.51
N ASP A 568 -42.91 0.88 -11.50
CA ASP A 568 -44.22 1.15 -10.90
C ASP A 568 -44.13 2.22 -9.80
N ILE A 569 -43.02 2.24 -9.05
CA ILE A 569 -42.82 3.15 -7.90
C ILE A 569 -42.35 4.54 -8.34
N ALA A 570 -41.45 4.61 -9.31
CA ALA A 570 -40.79 5.84 -9.77
C ALA A 570 -40.64 5.84 -11.31
N PRO A 571 -41.75 5.92 -12.08
CA PRO A 571 -41.76 5.74 -13.53
C PRO A 571 -40.90 6.76 -14.30
N LYS A 572 -40.71 7.97 -13.75
CA LYS A 572 -39.87 9.01 -14.35
C LYS A 572 -38.39 8.64 -14.25
N GLU A 573 -37.96 8.22 -13.07
CA GLU A 573 -36.61 7.76 -12.75
C GLU A 573 -36.27 6.49 -13.54
N TYR A 574 -37.21 5.55 -13.64
CA TYR A 574 -37.11 4.38 -14.52
C TYR A 574 -36.86 4.76 -15.98
N ASN A 575 -37.68 5.67 -16.55
CA ASN A 575 -37.53 6.09 -17.94
C ASN A 575 -36.17 6.78 -18.20
N ASN A 576 -35.70 7.59 -17.25
CA ASN A 576 -34.36 8.20 -17.32
C ASN A 576 -33.25 7.14 -17.28
N LEU A 577 -33.31 6.19 -16.35
CA LEU A 577 -32.34 5.09 -16.23
C LEU A 577 -32.26 4.25 -17.51
N MET A 578 -33.41 3.96 -18.13
CA MET A 578 -33.46 3.18 -19.37
C MET A 578 -32.89 3.96 -20.56
N LYS A 579 -33.08 5.28 -20.61
CA LYS A 579 -32.43 6.16 -21.59
C LYS A 579 -30.91 6.21 -21.38
N GLU A 580 -30.43 6.43 -20.17
CA GLU A 580 -29.00 6.42 -19.82
C GLU A 580 -28.33 5.10 -20.21
N LYS A 581 -28.96 3.95 -19.89
CA LYS A 581 -28.48 2.62 -20.30
C LYS A 581 -28.41 2.45 -21.82
N ALA A 582 -29.38 2.97 -22.58
CA ALA A 582 -29.38 2.92 -24.03
C ALA A 582 -28.25 3.79 -24.63
N GLU A 583 -28.04 5.00 -24.11
CA GLU A 583 -26.95 5.90 -24.53
C GLU A 583 -25.58 5.31 -24.21
N ALA A 584 -25.39 4.75 -23.00
CA ALA A 584 -24.16 4.06 -22.61
C ALA A 584 -23.85 2.85 -23.50
N LYS A 585 -24.86 2.02 -23.81
CA LYS A 585 -24.74 0.88 -24.74
C LYS A 585 -24.36 1.35 -26.15
N ALA A 586 -24.96 2.44 -26.65
CA ALA A 586 -24.63 3.02 -27.94
C ALA A 586 -23.20 3.60 -27.99
N LYS A 587 -22.74 4.24 -26.90
CA LYS A 587 -21.36 4.72 -26.78
C LYS A 587 -20.37 3.55 -26.76
N PHE A 588 -20.59 2.56 -25.91
CA PHE A 588 -19.75 1.36 -25.83
C PHE A 588 -19.65 0.64 -27.19
N ALA A 589 -20.77 0.48 -27.91
CA ALA A 589 -20.78 -0.12 -29.24
C ALA A 589 -19.99 0.69 -30.30
N LYS A 590 -19.92 2.02 -30.17
CA LYS A 590 -19.04 2.87 -31.01
C LYS A 590 -17.57 2.70 -30.63
N GLU A 591 -17.25 2.77 -29.34
CA GLU A 591 -15.90 2.61 -28.81
C GLU A 591 -15.30 1.25 -29.21
N TRP A 592 -16.05 0.16 -29.01
CA TRP A 592 -15.66 -1.20 -29.38
C TRP A 592 -15.42 -1.36 -30.89
N LYS A 593 -16.28 -0.77 -31.73
CA LYS A 593 -16.09 -0.76 -33.19
C LYS A 593 -14.83 0.00 -33.61
N LYS A 594 -14.46 1.07 -32.90
CA LYS A 594 -13.23 1.83 -33.14
C LYS A 594 -12.00 0.99 -32.76
N GLN A 595 -11.96 0.45 -31.54
CA GLN A 595 -10.86 -0.41 -31.07
C GLN A 595 -10.66 -1.66 -31.93
N LYS A 596 -11.74 -2.24 -32.49
CA LYS A 596 -11.62 -3.37 -33.44
C LYS A 596 -10.99 -2.98 -34.77
N LYS A 597 -11.22 -1.76 -35.26
CA LYS A 597 -10.61 -1.22 -36.49
C LYS A 597 -9.16 -0.78 -36.31
N GLU A 598 -8.77 -0.43 -35.09
CA GLU A 598 -7.38 -0.07 -34.73
C GLU A 598 -6.51 -1.30 -34.45
N LYS A 599 -7.12 -2.51 -34.42
CA LYS A 599 -6.45 -3.81 -34.25
C LYS A 599 -6.58 -4.73 -35.49
N SER A 600 -7.02 -4.19 -36.63
CA SER A 600 -7.17 -4.88 -37.92
C SER A 600 -6.42 -4.13 -39.02
#